data_AF-A0A6J2G1F4-F1
#
_entry.id   AF-A0A6J2G1F4-F1
#
_cell.length_a   1.000
_cell.length_b   1.000
_cell.length_c   1.000
_cell.angle_alpha   90.00
_cell.angle_beta   90.00
_cell.angle_gamma   90.00
#
_symmetry.space_group_name_H-M   'P 1'
#
loop_
_entity.id
_entity.type
_entity.pdbx_description
1 polymer ?
#
loop_
_entity_poly.entity_id
_entity_poly.type
_entity_poly.pdbx_seq_one_letter_code
_entity_poly.pdbx_strand_id
1 'polypeptide(L)'
;MRFKSCFFILVTICSGKLFAEGKPCDLPHIENGKIAQYYYSFKSYYFPMHKDKKLSYSCMVGYTTETGTQDGRITCTAKGWSPVPRCYRKCSKPLLENGFFYGTEMYFKIHEKLQYKCNPGYHTPSGGTEDTVQCQPEGWSFQPSCTEKLESCQVPNLRHGHYFTAQKELRVNETLLYRCDEGYRTAGGSATEAAVCLTYGWALTPNCTRITCSSLNAVAHGGFYPVKKIYEEGDVVHFFCDKHYSVTEFDLIQCYYFGWHPDPPVCEDVKNKCPPPPLPPHGHITTVRRTYHNGDKVRIQCQRTFEIRGSEEIRCEEGKWTPPPICIGAMDKQESEAPPSLKSDAAIRTNKTYGNEEMKMQQDCTSPPVIKNGAVLGPLLASYKNGSSVEYGCQHYHFLDGPRTVYCDQGNWTEQPNCLKPCTLNVTDMDSNNIELKWRQEELIFLHGDLIEFECKQGYNFLHTTILSPGRTQCDHGRLKYPKCVMQAPTEKCDSPPSIANGALTLPPLTQYDSGSSVQYSCSDYHFLEGSERIYCSKGQWTLPPVCIEPCTLSKNEMEKNNVLLQGFYANQVYFYHGDYVGFYCKQNHFGAESGTTLFQVQCKRGQLTYPRCVERGK
;
A
#
# COMPACT_ATOMS: atom_id res chain seq x y z
N MET A 1 -72.08 28.83 -31.17
CA MET A 1 -70.95 29.70 -30.76
C MET A 1 -70.54 29.31 -29.34
N ARG A 2 -69.26 28.95 -29.16
CA ARG A 2 -68.71 28.35 -27.93
C ARG A 2 -68.67 29.38 -26.79
N PHE A 3 -69.17 28.98 -25.62
CA PHE A 3 -69.06 29.74 -24.36
C PHE A 3 -67.90 29.21 -23.49
N LYS A 4 -67.27 30.18 -22.82
CA LYS A 4 -66.31 30.20 -21.70
C LYS A 4 -66.52 29.09 -20.64
N SER A 5 -65.59 28.70 -19.76
CA SER A 5 -64.49 29.42 -19.10
C SER A 5 -63.59 28.46 -18.30
N CYS A 6 -62.33 28.88 -18.09
CA CYS A 6 -61.45 28.67 -16.92
C CYS A 6 -61.12 27.24 -16.44
N PHE A 7 -59.83 26.86 -16.46
CA PHE A 7 -59.17 26.27 -15.29
C PHE A 7 -57.68 26.64 -15.23
N PHE A 8 -57.23 26.82 -14.00
CA PHE A 8 -56.01 27.45 -13.50
C PHE A 8 -54.68 26.88 -14.04
N ILE A 9 -53.73 27.77 -14.35
CA ILE A 9 -52.30 27.45 -14.45
C ILE A 9 -51.75 27.47 -13.02
N LEU A 10 -51.56 26.30 -12.41
CA LEU A 10 -50.70 26.17 -11.24
C LEU A 10 -49.25 26.02 -11.73
N VAL A 11 -48.49 27.12 -11.68
CA VAL A 11 -47.03 27.08 -11.80
C VAL A 11 -46.50 26.56 -10.47
N THR A 12 -46.37 25.24 -10.32
CA THR A 12 -45.50 24.67 -9.29
C THR A 12 -44.06 24.88 -9.72
N ILE A 13 -43.48 26.00 -9.28
CA ILE A 13 -42.03 26.17 -9.19
C ILE A 13 -41.57 25.16 -8.13
N CYS A 14 -41.29 23.93 -8.55
CA CYS A 14 -40.39 23.09 -7.78
C CYS A 14 -39.01 23.71 -7.91
N SER A 15 -38.66 24.60 -6.99
CA SER A 15 -37.26 24.88 -6.64
C SER A 15 -36.66 23.58 -6.11
N GLY A 16 -36.33 22.67 -7.01
CA GLY A 16 -35.41 21.59 -6.75
C GLY A 16 -34.07 22.23 -6.44
N LYS A 17 -33.84 22.53 -5.15
CA LYS A 17 -32.48 22.64 -4.64
C LYS A 17 -31.77 21.37 -5.09
N LEU A 18 -30.89 21.48 -6.07
CA LEU A 18 -29.79 20.55 -6.26
C LEU A 18 -29.04 20.56 -4.92
N PHE A 19 -29.41 19.66 -4.02
CA PHE A 19 -28.50 19.25 -2.97
C PHE A 19 -27.35 18.56 -3.72
N ALA A 20 -26.30 19.33 -3.99
CA ALA A 20 -25.00 18.74 -4.20
C ALA A 20 -24.68 18.00 -2.90
N GLU A 21 -24.98 16.70 -2.84
CA GLU A 21 -24.54 15.85 -1.75
C GLU A 21 -23.02 16.00 -1.67
N GLY A 22 -22.55 16.62 -0.58
CA GLY A 22 -21.14 16.94 -0.41
C GLY A 22 -20.35 15.64 -0.44
N LYS A 23 -19.31 15.57 -1.29
CA LYS A 23 -18.44 14.40 -1.37
C LYS A 23 -17.86 14.13 0.03
N PRO A 24 -18.10 12.94 0.62
CA PRO A 24 -17.48 12.58 1.89
C PRO A 24 -15.97 12.39 1.69
N CYS A 25 -15.18 12.59 2.74
CA CYS A 25 -13.72 12.64 2.64
C CYS A 25 -13.09 11.27 2.90
N ASP A 26 -12.27 10.77 2.00
CA ASP A 26 -11.55 9.51 2.16
C ASP A 26 -10.39 9.59 3.18
N LEU A 27 -9.73 8.46 3.44
CA LEU A 27 -8.56 8.37 4.33
C LEU A 27 -7.47 9.36 3.87
N PRO A 28 -7.05 10.34 4.71
CA PRO A 28 -6.03 11.30 4.33
C PRO A 28 -4.66 10.64 4.24
N HIS A 29 -3.96 10.86 3.13
CA HIS A 29 -2.53 10.55 3.01
C HIS A 29 -1.72 11.73 3.54
N ILE A 30 -0.88 11.49 4.55
CA ILE A 30 -0.08 12.51 5.22
C ILE A 30 1.37 12.06 5.18
N GLU A 31 2.15 12.62 4.25
CA GLU A 31 3.58 12.33 4.20
C GLU A 31 4.25 12.85 5.48
N ASN A 32 5.14 12.05 6.06
CA ASN A 32 5.80 12.35 7.32
C ASN A 32 4.85 12.61 8.51
N GLY A 33 3.61 12.10 8.42
CA GLY A 33 2.61 12.18 9.47
C GLY A 33 1.82 10.89 9.60
N LYS A 34 1.14 10.75 10.72
CA LYS A 34 0.29 9.61 11.04
C LYS A 34 -1.00 10.07 11.70
N ILE A 35 -2.07 9.36 11.44
CA ILE A 35 -3.32 9.48 12.20
C ILE A 35 -3.36 8.33 13.22
N ALA A 36 -4.30 8.39 14.16
CA ALA A 36 -4.40 7.33 15.16
C ALA A 36 -4.64 5.95 14.50
N GLN A 37 -3.95 4.92 14.99
CA GLN A 37 -3.87 3.59 14.36
C GLN A 37 -5.24 3.00 14.00
N TYR A 38 -6.25 3.25 14.83
CA TYR A 38 -7.61 2.75 14.64
C TYR A 38 -8.27 3.26 13.35
N TYR A 39 -7.88 4.43 12.83
CA TYR A 39 -8.39 4.90 11.54
C TYR A 39 -7.89 4.05 10.36
N TYR A 40 -6.71 3.43 10.47
CA TYR A 40 -6.20 2.47 9.48
C TYR A 40 -6.87 1.10 9.64
N SER A 41 -6.94 0.61 10.88
CA SER A 41 -7.53 -0.69 11.19
C SER A 41 -9.03 -0.76 10.86
N PHE A 42 -9.76 0.36 11.02
CA PHE A 42 -11.20 0.45 10.76
C PHE A 42 -11.51 1.42 9.61
N LYS A 43 -10.69 1.38 8.55
CA LYS A 43 -10.81 2.29 7.40
C LYS A 43 -12.23 2.34 6.82
N SER A 44 -12.89 1.20 6.66
CA SER A 44 -14.25 1.10 6.10
C SER A 44 -15.36 1.63 7.01
N TYR A 45 -15.09 1.81 8.31
CA TYR A 45 -16.06 2.35 9.28
C TYR A 45 -16.01 3.89 9.35
N TYR A 46 -14.80 4.46 9.33
CA TYR A 46 -14.60 5.91 9.48
C TYR A 46 -14.59 6.65 8.13
N PHE A 47 -14.28 5.96 7.04
CA PHE A 47 -14.17 6.55 5.71
C PHE A 47 -15.14 5.87 4.72
N PRO A 48 -15.77 6.66 3.83
CA PRO A 48 -15.57 8.10 3.64
C PRO A 48 -16.27 8.94 4.73
N MET A 49 -15.51 9.84 5.33
CA MET A 49 -15.90 10.61 6.50
C MET A 49 -16.94 11.68 6.11
N HIS A 50 -18.03 11.76 6.87
CA HIS A 50 -19.07 12.77 6.63
C HIS A 50 -18.55 14.20 6.79
N LYS A 51 -19.18 15.12 6.06
CA LYS A 51 -18.91 16.56 6.13
C LYS A 51 -18.99 17.09 7.57
N ASP A 52 -18.17 18.09 7.87
CA ASP A 52 -18.03 18.77 9.16
C ASP A 52 -17.43 17.92 10.30
N LYS A 53 -17.11 16.65 10.02
CA LYS A 53 -16.30 15.82 10.94
C LYS A 53 -14.84 16.25 10.92
N LYS A 54 -14.23 16.22 12.11
CA LYS A 54 -12.86 16.64 12.36
C LYS A 54 -11.98 15.42 12.60
N LEU A 55 -10.79 15.43 12.00
CA LEU A 55 -9.78 14.40 12.16
C LEU A 55 -8.50 15.04 12.70
N SER A 56 -7.86 14.38 13.66
CA SER A 56 -6.56 14.79 14.19
C SER A 56 -5.45 13.92 13.63
N TYR A 57 -4.32 14.53 13.33
CA TYR A 57 -3.12 13.88 12.83
C TYR A 57 -1.89 14.39 13.60
N SER A 58 -0.84 13.58 13.65
CA SER A 58 0.44 13.89 14.30
C SER A 58 1.58 13.78 13.29
N CYS A 59 2.47 14.75 13.28
CA CYS A 59 3.69 14.70 12.48
C CYS A 59 4.76 13.82 13.15
N MET A 60 5.56 13.13 12.34
CA MET A 60 6.69 12.33 12.82
C MET A 60 7.78 13.24 13.44
N VAL A 61 8.67 12.62 14.23
CA VAL A 61 9.78 13.34 14.88
C VAL A 61 10.63 14.06 13.82
N GLY A 62 10.93 15.33 14.05
CA GLY A 62 11.62 16.19 13.07
C GLY A 62 10.69 16.97 12.13
N TYR A 63 9.36 16.80 12.23
CA TYR A 63 8.37 17.50 11.41
C TYR A 63 7.33 18.24 12.27
N THR A 64 6.68 19.28 11.71
CA THR A 64 5.57 20.04 12.32
C THR A 64 4.48 20.37 11.32
N THR A 65 3.31 20.72 11.84
CA THR A 65 2.30 21.46 11.08
C THR A 65 2.83 22.84 10.66
N GLU A 66 2.12 23.52 9.75
CA GLU A 66 2.41 24.91 9.39
C GLU A 66 2.42 25.86 10.60
N THR A 67 1.64 25.54 11.63
CA THR A 67 1.57 26.32 12.87
C THR A 67 2.73 26.03 13.85
N GLY A 68 3.58 25.04 13.56
CA GLY A 68 4.72 24.64 14.40
C GLY A 68 4.41 23.60 15.47
N THR A 69 3.16 23.15 15.58
CA THR A 69 2.75 22.08 16.49
C THR A 69 3.09 20.70 15.94
N GLN A 70 3.23 19.71 16.83
CA GLN A 70 3.37 18.31 16.43
C GLN A 70 2.04 17.71 15.96
N ASP A 71 0.93 18.18 16.50
CA ASP A 71 -0.42 17.72 16.15
C ASP A 71 -1.19 18.76 15.33
N GLY A 72 -1.92 18.28 14.35
CA GLY A 72 -2.81 19.07 13.50
C GLY A 72 -4.24 18.54 13.51
N ARG A 73 -5.17 19.40 13.09
CA ARG A 73 -6.59 19.05 12.97
C ARG A 73 -7.13 19.51 11.63
N ILE A 74 -7.79 18.61 10.91
CA ILE A 74 -8.42 18.83 9.61
C ILE A 74 -9.92 18.60 9.71
N THR A 75 -10.69 19.27 8.85
CA THR A 75 -12.15 19.15 8.81
C THR A 75 -12.56 18.67 7.42
N CYS A 76 -13.49 17.72 7.35
CA CYS A 76 -14.03 17.27 6.09
C CYS A 76 -14.99 18.32 5.53
N THR A 77 -14.69 18.83 4.33
CA THR A 77 -15.53 19.81 3.62
C THR A 77 -16.04 19.22 2.31
N ALA A 78 -16.97 19.90 1.65
CA ALA A 78 -17.48 19.46 0.33
C ALA A 78 -16.40 19.39 -0.77
N LYS A 79 -15.22 19.98 -0.55
CA LYS A 79 -14.05 19.94 -1.46
C LYS A 79 -12.96 18.97 -0.99
N GLY A 80 -13.18 18.22 0.09
CA GLY A 80 -12.17 17.36 0.74
C GLY A 80 -11.67 17.91 2.07
N TRP A 81 -10.53 17.39 2.55
CA TRP A 81 -9.91 17.80 3.82
C TRP A 81 -9.44 19.26 3.79
N SER A 82 -9.85 20.04 4.77
CA SER A 82 -9.45 21.44 4.94
C SER A 82 -9.03 21.74 6.39
N PRO A 83 -7.82 22.31 6.62
CA PRO A 83 -6.74 22.45 5.65
C PRO A 83 -6.25 21.08 5.15
N VAL A 84 -5.56 21.05 4.00
CA VAL A 84 -4.93 19.81 3.51
C VAL A 84 -3.82 19.42 4.49
N PRO A 85 -3.85 18.21 5.08
CA PRO A 85 -2.86 17.83 6.08
C PRO A 85 -1.47 17.71 5.46
N ARG A 86 -0.50 18.46 5.98
CA ARG A 86 0.90 18.44 5.54
C ARG A 86 1.82 18.59 6.75
N CYS A 87 2.88 17.79 6.77
CA CYS A 87 3.94 17.86 7.77
C CYS A 87 5.21 18.40 7.12
N TYR A 88 5.70 19.53 7.63
CA TYR A 88 6.89 20.21 7.15
C TYR A 88 8.08 19.86 8.03
N ARG A 89 9.25 19.67 7.43
CA ARG A 89 10.48 19.41 8.17
C ARG A 89 10.83 20.63 9.03
N LYS A 90 11.18 20.41 10.31
CA LYS A 90 11.71 21.47 11.18
C LYS A 90 13.14 21.78 10.78
N CYS A 91 13.49 23.06 10.72
CA CYS A 91 14.88 23.46 10.55
C CYS A 91 15.57 23.51 11.91
N SER A 92 16.73 22.88 12.03
CA SER A 92 17.57 22.97 13.23
C SER A 92 18.52 24.17 13.11
N LYS A 93 18.85 24.79 14.25
CA LYS A 93 19.84 25.86 14.30
C LYS A 93 21.19 25.32 13.81
N PRO A 94 21.75 25.85 12.71
CA PRO A 94 23.02 25.39 12.19
C PRO A 94 24.18 25.87 13.07
N LEU A 95 25.32 25.19 12.96
CA LEU A 95 26.58 25.67 13.51
C LEU A 95 27.06 26.86 12.67
N LEU A 96 27.49 27.93 13.34
CA LEU A 96 28.03 29.13 12.71
C LEU A 96 29.37 29.47 13.34
N GLU A 97 30.44 29.31 12.56
CA GLU A 97 31.77 29.77 12.94
C GLU A 97 31.92 31.25 12.59
N ASN A 98 32.70 31.99 13.38
CA ASN A 98 33.00 33.40 13.15
C ASN A 98 31.77 34.32 13.03
N GLY A 99 30.68 33.97 13.72
CA GLY A 99 29.47 34.78 13.82
C GLY A 99 28.57 34.33 14.96
N PHE A 100 27.42 35.00 15.12
CA PHE A 100 26.41 34.67 16.11
C PHE A 100 24.99 34.86 15.58
N PHE A 101 24.05 34.13 16.17
CA PHE A 101 22.61 34.26 15.89
C PHE A 101 21.93 35.12 16.96
N TYR A 102 20.93 35.91 16.58
CA TYR A 102 20.19 36.76 17.53
C TYR A 102 19.17 35.98 18.39
N GLY A 103 18.90 34.70 18.09
CA GLY A 103 17.94 33.85 18.81
C GLY A 103 18.55 32.64 19.54
N THR A 104 17.92 32.23 20.65
CA THR A 104 18.29 31.03 21.44
C THR A 104 17.57 29.75 21.01
N GLU A 105 16.59 29.87 20.10
CA GLU A 105 15.79 28.77 19.59
C GLU A 105 16.66 27.76 18.82
N MET A 106 16.47 26.47 19.10
CA MET A 106 17.22 25.39 18.44
C MET A 106 16.48 24.79 17.24
N TYR A 107 15.19 25.08 17.11
CA TYR A 107 14.31 24.54 16.07
C TYR A 107 13.36 25.63 15.56
N PHE A 108 13.18 25.68 14.25
CA PHE A 108 12.37 26.67 13.55
C PHE A 108 11.33 25.98 12.69
N LYS A 109 10.10 26.50 12.70
CA LYS A 109 9.01 26.02 11.86
C LYS A 109 9.13 26.57 10.44
N ILE A 110 8.38 26.00 9.51
CA ILE A 110 8.40 26.47 8.13
C ILE A 110 8.02 27.95 8.04
N HIS A 111 8.69 28.68 7.14
CA HIS A 111 8.61 30.13 6.95
C HIS A 111 9.21 30.99 8.07
N GLU A 112 9.65 30.44 9.20
CA GLU A 112 10.39 31.22 10.20
C GLU A 112 11.75 31.65 9.68
N LYS A 113 12.18 32.81 10.17
CA LYS A 113 13.40 33.49 9.77
C LYS A 113 14.39 33.46 10.92
N LEU A 114 15.64 33.14 10.61
CA LEU A 114 16.75 33.15 11.54
C LEU A 114 17.77 34.17 11.06
N GLN A 115 18.01 35.18 11.89
CA GLN A 115 18.98 36.25 11.63
C GLN A 115 20.33 35.94 12.28
N TYR A 116 21.39 36.23 11.55
CA TYR A 116 22.76 36.05 12.02
C TYR A 116 23.65 37.21 11.61
N LYS A 117 24.70 37.41 12.39
CA LYS A 117 25.71 38.46 12.19
C LYS A 117 27.10 37.85 12.26
N CYS A 118 27.95 38.26 11.33
CA CYS A 118 29.34 37.85 11.29
C CYS A 118 30.21 38.73 12.20
N ASN A 119 31.27 38.12 12.72
CA ASN A 119 32.29 38.82 13.50
C ASN A 119 33.07 39.78 12.59
N PRO A 120 33.71 40.83 13.16
CA PRO A 120 34.53 41.75 12.37
C PRO A 120 35.61 41.00 11.56
N GLY A 121 35.73 41.33 10.26
CA GLY A 121 36.63 40.65 9.32
C GLY A 121 35.97 39.54 8.49
N TYR A 122 34.77 39.09 8.88
CA TYR A 122 34.01 38.07 8.18
C TYR A 122 32.72 38.64 7.58
N HIS A 123 32.29 38.04 6.46
CA HIS A 123 31.14 38.50 5.68
C HIS A 123 30.18 37.34 5.40
N THR A 124 28.91 37.68 5.19
CA THR A 124 27.84 36.73 4.82
C THR A 124 27.95 36.35 3.33
N PRO A 125 27.28 35.27 2.88
CA PRO A 125 27.24 34.88 1.46
C PRO A 125 26.58 35.94 0.55
N SER A 126 25.87 36.91 1.13
CA SER A 126 25.29 38.05 0.43
C SER A 126 26.24 39.25 0.37
N GLY A 127 27.43 39.16 0.96
CA GLY A 127 28.45 40.22 1.02
C GLY A 127 28.26 41.25 2.15
N GLY A 128 27.21 41.09 2.96
CA GLY A 128 26.93 41.92 4.13
C GLY A 128 27.70 41.51 5.38
N THR A 129 27.40 42.17 6.50
CA THR A 129 27.85 41.78 7.84
C THR A 129 26.79 41.01 8.61
N GLU A 130 25.55 41.04 8.14
CA GLU A 130 24.38 40.36 8.71
C GLU A 130 23.45 39.90 7.60
N ASP A 131 22.76 38.79 7.83
CA ASP A 131 21.88 38.17 6.85
C ASP A 131 20.78 37.33 7.54
N THR A 132 19.76 36.94 6.79
CA THR A 132 18.59 36.24 7.27
C THR A 132 18.32 35.01 6.42
N VAL A 133 18.30 33.83 7.06
CA VAL A 133 17.86 32.59 6.40
C VAL A 133 16.41 32.28 6.76
N GLN A 134 15.69 31.65 5.85
CA GLN A 134 14.29 31.26 6.05
C GLN A 134 14.13 29.75 5.93
N CYS A 135 13.36 29.14 6.84
CA CYS A 135 13.07 27.71 6.78
C CYS A 135 12.07 27.41 5.66
N GLN A 136 12.49 26.57 4.71
CA GLN A 136 11.76 26.13 3.52
C GLN A 136 11.49 24.61 3.57
N PRO A 137 10.65 24.03 2.68
CA PRO A 137 10.33 22.61 2.70
C PRO A 137 11.55 21.67 2.65
N GLU A 138 12.60 22.06 1.91
CA GLU A 138 13.84 21.28 1.74
C GLU A 138 14.92 21.58 2.80
N GLY A 139 14.68 22.55 3.69
CA GLY A 139 15.66 23.02 4.67
C GLY A 139 15.80 24.54 4.69
N TRP A 140 16.94 25.05 5.15
CA TRP A 140 17.21 26.49 5.11
C TRP A 140 17.35 26.99 3.67
N SER A 141 16.88 28.22 3.39
CA SER A 141 17.00 28.89 2.09
C SER A 141 18.41 28.88 1.51
N PHE A 142 19.41 28.96 2.39
CA PHE A 142 20.82 28.68 2.13
C PHE A 142 21.49 28.42 3.48
N GLN A 143 22.67 27.80 3.47
CA GLN A 143 23.43 27.54 4.70
C GLN A 143 24.08 28.84 5.21
N PRO A 144 23.84 29.28 6.46
CA PRO A 144 24.56 30.42 7.04
C PRO A 144 26.05 30.15 7.14
N SER A 145 26.87 31.08 6.65
CA SER A 145 28.33 31.00 6.78
C SER A 145 28.94 32.40 6.88
N CYS A 146 30.00 32.53 7.68
CA CYS A 146 30.78 33.76 7.79
C CYS A 146 32.20 33.48 7.29
N THR A 147 32.57 34.06 6.15
CA THR A 147 33.86 33.84 5.49
C THR A 147 34.65 35.13 5.35
N GLU A 148 35.98 35.02 5.35
CA GLU A 148 36.85 36.15 5.02
C GLU A 148 36.75 36.48 3.52
N LYS A 149 37.10 37.71 3.16
CA LYS A 149 37.10 38.11 1.75
C LYS A 149 38.16 37.33 0.99
N LEU A 150 37.71 36.60 -0.02
CA LEU A 150 38.55 35.92 -1.00
C LEU A 150 38.97 36.91 -2.07
N GLU A 151 40.26 36.90 -2.41
CA GLU A 151 40.81 37.63 -3.57
C GLU A 151 40.63 36.83 -4.88
N SER A 152 40.44 35.52 -4.76
CA SER A 152 40.30 34.56 -5.85
C SER A 152 39.54 33.30 -5.42
N CYS A 153 38.93 32.62 -6.38
CA CYS A 153 38.25 31.35 -6.20
C CYS A 153 39.03 30.23 -6.89
N GLN A 154 39.30 29.15 -6.15
CA GLN A 154 39.87 27.93 -6.73
C GLN A 154 38.80 27.21 -7.55
N VAL A 155 39.16 26.75 -8.75
CA VAL A 155 38.27 25.98 -9.63
C VAL A 155 38.10 24.58 -9.05
N PRO A 156 36.88 24.19 -8.64
CA PRO A 156 36.63 22.87 -8.08
C PRO A 156 36.80 21.79 -9.14
N ASN A 157 37.00 20.54 -8.72
CA ASN A 157 37.06 19.42 -9.65
C ASN A 157 35.65 19.00 -10.06
N LEU A 158 35.34 19.06 -11.36
CA LEU A 158 34.04 18.70 -11.91
C LEU A 158 34.04 17.24 -12.36
N ARG A 159 33.19 16.43 -11.73
CA ARG A 159 32.92 15.07 -12.19
C ARG A 159 31.72 15.09 -13.13
N HIS A 160 31.75 14.27 -14.17
CA HIS A 160 30.67 14.18 -15.16
C HIS A 160 30.36 15.52 -15.86
N GLY A 161 31.42 16.26 -16.17
CA GLY A 161 31.36 17.53 -16.89
C GLY A 161 32.75 18.07 -17.19
N HIS A 162 32.81 19.16 -17.95
CA HIS A 162 34.06 19.84 -18.30
C HIS A 162 33.93 21.36 -18.20
N TYR A 163 35.04 22.00 -17.84
CA TYR A 163 35.21 23.44 -17.89
C TYR A 163 35.69 23.88 -19.26
N PHE A 164 35.30 25.07 -19.68
CA PHE A 164 35.82 25.70 -20.91
C PHE A 164 37.15 26.44 -20.68
N THR A 165 37.59 26.57 -19.43
CA THR A 165 38.87 27.17 -19.05
C THR A 165 39.80 26.13 -18.43
N ALA A 166 41.10 26.29 -18.67
CA ALA A 166 42.15 25.51 -18.02
C ALA A 166 42.71 26.18 -16.75
N GLN A 167 42.21 27.38 -16.41
CA GLN A 167 42.62 28.10 -15.20
C GLN A 167 42.20 27.33 -13.95
N LYS A 168 43.13 27.19 -13.00
CA LYS A 168 42.86 26.56 -11.70
C LYS A 168 42.36 27.55 -10.65
N GLU A 169 42.46 28.84 -10.94
CA GLU A 169 42.11 29.94 -10.05
C GLU A 169 41.57 31.10 -10.88
N LEU A 170 40.45 31.67 -10.44
CA LEU A 170 39.76 32.80 -11.08
C LEU A 170 39.64 33.94 -10.06
N ARG A 171 39.90 35.17 -10.50
CA ARG A 171 39.78 36.37 -9.66
C ARG A 171 38.30 36.67 -9.39
N VAL A 172 38.07 37.44 -8.33
CA VAL A 172 36.74 37.98 -8.03
C VAL A 172 36.16 38.72 -9.25
N ASN A 173 34.88 38.50 -9.51
CA ASN A 173 34.06 38.89 -10.65
C ASN A 173 34.36 38.18 -11.98
N GLU A 174 35.34 37.26 -12.03
CA GLU A 174 35.52 36.41 -13.20
C GLU A 174 34.49 35.27 -13.23
N THR A 175 34.18 34.79 -14.43
CA THR A 175 33.11 33.82 -14.66
C THR A 175 33.68 32.51 -15.19
N LEU A 176 33.30 31.41 -14.56
CA LEU A 176 33.65 30.04 -14.90
C LEU A 176 32.50 29.39 -15.68
N LEU A 177 32.69 29.19 -16.98
CA LEU A 177 31.74 28.47 -17.82
C LEU A 177 32.01 26.97 -17.73
N TYR A 178 30.95 26.18 -17.52
CA TYR A 178 31.03 24.73 -17.44
C TYR A 178 29.83 24.05 -18.09
N ARG A 179 30.05 22.84 -18.58
CA ARG A 179 29.03 21.98 -19.18
C ARG A 179 29.06 20.61 -18.51
N CYS A 180 27.89 20.06 -18.24
CA CYS A 180 27.76 18.70 -17.74
C CYS A 180 27.69 17.70 -18.89
N ASP A 181 28.17 16.48 -18.64
CA ASP A 181 28.09 15.37 -19.57
C ASP A 181 26.61 14.93 -19.76
N GLU A 182 26.33 14.15 -20.81
CA GLU A 182 24.98 13.66 -21.05
C GLU A 182 24.42 12.87 -19.85
N GLY A 183 23.16 13.12 -19.51
CA GLY A 183 22.53 12.55 -18.31
C GLY A 183 22.83 13.30 -17.01
N TYR A 184 23.54 14.44 -17.04
CA TYR A 184 23.82 15.31 -15.89
C TYR A 184 23.36 16.76 -16.13
N ARG A 185 22.90 17.44 -15.08
CA ARG A 185 22.50 18.85 -15.06
C ARG A 185 23.35 19.66 -14.10
N THR A 186 23.52 20.94 -14.41
CA THR A 186 24.27 21.92 -13.62
C THR A 186 23.55 22.23 -12.31
N ALA A 187 24.21 22.94 -11.38
CA ALA A 187 23.61 23.34 -10.11
C ALA A 187 22.35 24.22 -10.28
N GLY A 188 22.26 25.03 -11.33
CA GLY A 188 21.07 25.77 -11.74
C GLY A 188 20.09 25.02 -12.64
N GLY A 189 20.34 23.73 -12.93
CA GLY A 189 19.41 22.85 -13.66
C GLY A 189 19.50 22.91 -15.20
N SER A 190 20.52 23.56 -15.76
CA SER A 190 20.78 23.63 -17.20
C SER A 190 21.79 22.55 -17.63
N ALA A 191 22.04 22.39 -18.93
CA ALA A 191 23.15 21.56 -19.45
C ALA A 191 24.49 22.33 -19.47
N THR A 192 24.43 23.66 -19.54
CA THR A 192 25.60 24.55 -19.53
C THR A 192 25.26 25.76 -18.67
N GLU A 193 26.19 26.15 -17.81
CA GLU A 193 25.99 27.22 -16.83
C GLU A 193 27.30 27.97 -16.57
N ALA A 194 27.16 29.20 -16.08
CA ALA A 194 28.25 30.09 -15.75
C ALA A 194 28.23 30.41 -14.25
N ALA A 195 29.32 30.13 -13.55
CA ALA A 195 29.49 30.45 -12.14
C ALA A 195 30.38 31.68 -11.99
N VAL A 196 29.95 32.69 -11.23
CA VAL A 196 30.75 33.90 -10.99
C VAL A 196 31.55 33.73 -9.70
N CYS A 197 32.86 34.00 -9.73
CA CYS A 197 33.65 34.11 -8.51
C CYS A 197 33.33 35.44 -7.82
N LEU A 198 32.90 35.40 -6.58
CA LEU A 198 32.58 36.58 -5.78
C LEU A 198 33.61 36.73 -4.67
N THR A 199 33.61 37.87 -3.97
CA THR A 199 34.53 38.17 -2.86
C THR A 199 34.41 37.21 -1.66
N TYR A 200 33.48 36.27 -1.71
CA TYR A 200 33.19 35.30 -0.66
C TYR A 200 33.05 33.87 -1.21
N GLY A 201 33.46 33.62 -2.46
CA GLY A 201 33.43 32.31 -3.12
C GLY A 201 32.58 32.28 -4.39
N TRP A 202 32.30 31.09 -4.91
CA TRP A 202 31.48 30.92 -6.10
C TRP A 202 30.00 31.26 -5.83
N ALA A 203 29.40 32.13 -6.65
CA ALA A 203 27.97 32.51 -6.58
C ALA A 203 27.05 31.28 -6.57
N LEU A 204 27.37 30.32 -7.44
CA LEU A 204 26.82 28.97 -7.44
C LEU A 204 28.02 28.03 -7.62
N THR A 205 28.26 27.13 -6.67
CA THR A 205 29.41 26.22 -6.78
C THR A 205 29.20 25.28 -7.96
N PRO A 206 30.09 25.26 -8.98
CA PRO A 206 29.91 24.41 -10.14
C PRO A 206 29.85 22.93 -9.75
N ASN A 207 28.75 22.27 -10.09
CA ASN A 207 28.56 20.85 -9.84
C ASN A 207 27.62 20.26 -10.91
N CYS A 208 27.85 19.01 -11.28
CA CYS A 208 27.03 18.24 -12.19
C CYS A 208 26.31 17.12 -11.42
N THR A 209 24.98 17.21 -11.38
CA THR A 209 24.11 16.23 -10.72
C THR A 209 23.38 15.40 -11.77
N ARG A 210 23.21 14.11 -11.54
CA ARG A 210 22.54 13.23 -12.50
C ARG A 210 21.08 13.67 -12.71
N ILE A 211 20.61 13.65 -13.95
CA ILE A 211 19.22 13.96 -14.32
C ILE A 211 18.34 12.79 -13.85
N THR A 212 17.28 13.11 -13.12
CA THR A 212 16.35 12.14 -12.55
C THR A 212 14.92 12.66 -12.66
N CYS A 213 13.96 11.79 -12.96
CA CYS A 213 12.54 12.16 -12.96
C CYS A 213 11.98 12.22 -11.53
N SER A 214 11.12 13.21 -11.30
CA SER A 214 10.43 13.45 -10.02
C SER A 214 9.58 12.25 -9.62
N SER A 215 9.47 12.00 -8.31
CA SER A 215 8.52 11.02 -7.75
C SER A 215 7.10 11.28 -8.25
N LEU A 216 6.41 10.23 -8.65
CA LEU A 216 5.01 10.28 -9.11
C LEU A 216 4.07 10.37 -7.90
N ASN A 217 2.98 11.14 -8.05
CA ASN A 217 1.94 11.26 -7.03
C ASN A 217 1.03 10.03 -7.02
N ALA A 218 0.41 9.75 -5.88
CA ALA A 218 -0.57 8.66 -5.77
C ALA A 218 -1.73 8.84 -6.77
N VAL A 219 -2.06 7.76 -7.47
CA VAL A 219 -3.13 7.72 -8.49
C VAL A 219 -4.45 7.44 -7.80
N ALA A 220 -5.46 8.28 -8.02
CA ALA A 220 -6.79 8.04 -7.48
C ALA A 220 -7.44 6.84 -8.18
N HIS A 221 -8.03 5.91 -7.40
CA HIS A 221 -8.64 4.68 -7.90
C HIS A 221 -7.67 3.79 -8.70
N GLY A 222 -6.40 3.76 -8.30
CA GLY A 222 -5.36 2.96 -8.93
C GLY A 222 -4.01 3.06 -8.20
N GLY A 223 -2.97 2.55 -8.85
CA GLY A 223 -1.60 2.56 -8.37
C GLY A 223 -0.61 2.39 -9.51
N PHE A 224 0.68 2.42 -9.18
CA PHE A 224 1.73 2.22 -10.18
C PHE A 224 2.93 1.47 -9.60
N TYR A 225 3.71 0.84 -10.47
CA TYR A 225 4.90 0.07 -10.11
C TYR A 225 5.99 0.20 -11.21
N PRO A 226 7.29 0.33 -10.86
CA PRO A 226 7.84 0.37 -9.49
C PRO A 226 7.67 1.73 -8.82
N VAL A 227 7.49 1.74 -7.49
CA VAL A 227 7.46 2.97 -6.68
C VAL A 227 8.89 3.31 -6.24
N LYS A 228 9.44 4.40 -6.76
CA LYS A 228 10.77 4.90 -6.40
C LYS A 228 10.65 6.35 -5.93
N LYS A 229 11.55 6.76 -5.01
CA LYS A 229 11.67 8.17 -4.62
C LYS A 229 12.24 9.04 -5.75
N ILE A 230 13.05 8.43 -6.61
CA ILE A 230 13.77 9.07 -7.72
C ILE A 230 13.83 8.04 -8.86
N TYR A 231 13.49 8.46 -10.08
CA TYR A 231 13.51 7.61 -11.27
C TYR A 231 14.66 8.01 -12.20
N GLU A 232 15.34 7.03 -12.76
CA GLU A 232 16.46 7.22 -13.68
C GLU A 232 15.98 7.18 -15.13
N GLU A 233 16.71 7.83 -16.03
CA GLU A 233 16.44 7.73 -17.46
C GLU A 233 16.40 6.26 -17.93
N GLY A 234 15.34 5.90 -18.65
CA GLY A 234 15.05 4.53 -19.06
C GLY A 234 14.13 3.76 -18.09
N ASP A 235 13.86 4.29 -16.89
CA ASP A 235 12.87 3.68 -16.01
C ASP A 235 11.47 3.74 -16.61
N VAL A 236 10.79 2.58 -16.63
CA VAL A 236 9.40 2.44 -17.07
C VAL A 236 8.51 2.19 -15.86
N VAL A 237 7.42 2.95 -15.77
CA VAL A 237 6.43 2.85 -14.70
C VAL A 237 5.11 2.40 -15.28
N HIS A 238 4.58 1.30 -14.75
CA HIS A 238 3.29 0.75 -15.11
C HIS A 238 2.20 1.23 -14.16
N PHE A 239 1.05 1.59 -14.69
CA PHE A 239 -0.13 2.06 -13.97
C PHE A 239 -1.23 0.99 -14.02
N PHE A 240 -1.91 0.78 -12.89
CA PHE A 240 -3.05 -0.11 -12.76
C PHE A 240 -4.19 0.59 -12.02
N CYS A 241 -5.43 0.19 -12.29
CA CYS A 241 -6.62 0.82 -11.70
C CYS A 241 -7.40 -0.16 -10.82
N ASP A 242 -8.12 0.38 -9.84
CA ASP A 242 -9.02 -0.36 -8.95
C ASP A 242 -10.23 -0.91 -9.74
N LYS A 243 -10.91 -1.90 -9.14
CA LYS A 243 -12.09 -2.54 -9.75
C LYS A 243 -13.13 -1.47 -10.16
N HIS A 244 -13.56 -1.52 -11.43
CA HIS A 244 -14.46 -0.56 -12.12
C HIS A 244 -13.81 0.71 -12.68
N TYR A 245 -12.48 0.82 -12.69
CA TYR A 245 -11.74 1.90 -13.35
C TYR A 245 -10.76 1.34 -14.39
N SER A 246 -10.46 2.10 -15.45
CA SER A 246 -9.45 1.75 -16.47
C SER A 246 -8.63 2.97 -16.86
N VAL A 247 -7.37 2.76 -17.24
CA VAL A 247 -6.51 3.81 -17.79
C VAL A 247 -7.11 4.42 -19.07
N THR A 248 -6.85 5.70 -19.29
CA THR A 248 -7.35 6.49 -20.41
C THR A 248 -6.74 6.06 -21.75
N GLU A 249 -5.45 5.77 -21.79
CA GLU A 249 -4.73 5.57 -23.06
C GLU A 249 -3.54 4.60 -22.96
N PHE A 250 -2.49 4.96 -22.20
CA PHE A 250 -1.32 4.12 -21.98
C PHE A 250 -1.22 3.74 -20.49
N ASP A 251 -0.97 2.47 -20.20
CA ASP A 251 -0.73 1.95 -18.85
C ASP A 251 0.76 1.99 -18.47
N LEU A 252 1.61 2.64 -19.28
CA LEU A 252 3.06 2.72 -19.07
C LEU A 252 3.62 4.08 -19.49
N ILE A 253 4.50 4.63 -18.65
CA ILE A 253 5.26 5.85 -18.91
C ILE A 253 6.75 5.58 -18.73
N GLN A 254 7.60 6.34 -19.42
CA GLN A 254 9.05 6.21 -19.32
C GLN A 254 9.71 7.54 -18.95
N CYS A 255 10.75 7.46 -18.11
CA CYS A 255 11.59 8.61 -17.79
C CYS A 255 12.62 8.82 -18.90
N TYR A 256 12.59 9.99 -19.53
CA TYR A 256 13.57 10.44 -20.53
C TYR A 256 14.41 11.60 -19.99
N TYR A 257 15.49 11.96 -20.70
CA TYR A 257 16.31 13.14 -20.40
C TYR A 257 15.51 14.46 -20.24
N PHE A 258 14.30 14.54 -20.77
CA PHE A 258 13.40 15.70 -20.68
C PHE A 258 12.21 15.54 -19.72
N GLY A 259 12.09 14.40 -19.03
CA GLY A 259 11.00 14.12 -18.09
C GLY A 259 10.16 12.90 -18.44
N TRP A 260 8.97 12.77 -17.82
CA TRP A 260 8.05 11.66 -18.07
C TRP A 260 7.38 11.77 -19.43
N HIS A 261 7.37 10.67 -20.19
CA HIS A 261 6.62 10.59 -21.44
C HIS A 261 6.12 9.15 -21.70
N PRO A 262 4.84 8.95 -22.07
CA PRO A 262 3.75 9.94 -22.07
C PRO A 262 3.46 10.50 -20.66
N ASP A 263 2.64 11.55 -20.58
CA ASP A 263 2.24 12.11 -19.28
C ASP A 263 1.54 11.04 -18.42
N PRO A 264 1.68 11.09 -17.08
CA PRO A 264 1.07 10.10 -16.19
C PRO A 264 -0.45 9.93 -16.41
N PRO A 265 -0.95 8.69 -16.64
CA PRO A 265 -2.36 8.45 -16.94
C PRO A 265 -3.25 8.56 -15.69
N VAL A 266 -4.55 8.72 -15.92
CA VAL A 266 -5.58 8.79 -14.86
C VAL A 266 -6.52 7.58 -14.98
N CYS A 267 -6.96 7.06 -13.83
CA CYS A 267 -7.96 6.00 -13.78
C CYS A 267 -9.37 6.57 -13.92
N GLU A 268 -10.07 6.20 -15.00
CA GLU A 268 -11.45 6.63 -15.29
C GLU A 268 -12.47 5.51 -15.09
N ASP A 269 -13.68 5.86 -14.65
CA ASP A 269 -14.77 4.91 -14.39
C ASP A 269 -15.22 4.19 -15.68
N VAL A 270 -15.20 2.86 -15.65
CA VAL A 270 -15.55 1.97 -16.76
C VAL A 270 -17.03 2.11 -17.18
N LYS A 271 -17.91 2.66 -16.33
CA LYS A 271 -19.31 2.96 -16.67
C LYS A 271 -19.47 3.89 -17.88
N ASN A 272 -18.41 4.60 -18.27
CA ASN A 272 -18.39 5.46 -19.45
C ASN A 272 -17.88 4.76 -20.73
N LYS A 273 -17.53 3.46 -20.68
CA LYS A 273 -17.09 2.67 -21.84
C LYS A 273 -18.14 1.60 -22.17
N CYS A 274 -18.50 1.49 -23.45
CA CYS A 274 -19.35 0.41 -23.95
C CYS A 274 -18.52 -0.74 -24.51
N PRO A 275 -18.98 -2.01 -24.37
CA PRO A 275 -18.37 -3.14 -25.07
C PRO A 275 -18.51 -2.96 -26.59
N PRO A 276 -17.79 -3.75 -27.43
CA PRO A 276 -18.00 -3.73 -28.87
C PRO A 276 -19.49 -3.88 -29.23
N PRO A 277 -20.01 -3.13 -30.21
CA PRO A 277 -21.46 -3.12 -30.49
C PRO A 277 -21.95 -4.50 -30.94
N PRO A 278 -23.09 -4.99 -30.40
CA PRO A 278 -23.64 -6.28 -30.79
C PRO A 278 -24.08 -6.26 -32.26
N LEU A 279 -23.61 -7.23 -33.04
CA LEU A 279 -23.89 -7.36 -34.47
C LEU A 279 -24.96 -8.45 -34.73
N PRO A 280 -26.07 -8.13 -35.40
CA PRO A 280 -27.06 -9.14 -35.81
C PRO A 280 -26.51 -10.01 -36.95
N PRO A 281 -27.00 -11.26 -37.11
CA PRO A 281 -26.64 -12.12 -38.25
C PRO A 281 -26.86 -11.39 -39.58
N HIS A 282 -25.91 -11.47 -40.50
CA HIS A 282 -25.91 -10.75 -41.79
C HIS A 282 -25.88 -9.21 -41.68
N GLY A 283 -25.54 -8.64 -40.52
CA GLY A 283 -25.28 -7.21 -40.31
C GLY A 283 -23.80 -6.87 -40.23
N HIS A 284 -23.42 -5.66 -40.64
CA HIS A 284 -22.06 -5.12 -40.52
C HIS A 284 -22.07 -3.63 -40.13
N ILE A 285 -20.98 -3.15 -39.52
CA ILE A 285 -20.81 -1.74 -39.09
C ILE A 285 -19.94 -1.01 -40.11
N THR A 286 -20.40 0.16 -40.56
CA THR A 286 -19.73 0.96 -41.61
C THR A 286 -18.47 1.67 -41.10
N THR A 287 -18.40 2.01 -39.81
CA THR A 287 -17.26 2.73 -39.21
C THR A 287 -16.89 2.14 -37.86
N VAL A 288 -15.77 1.42 -37.83
CA VAL A 288 -15.27 0.74 -36.61
C VAL A 288 -14.32 1.69 -35.86
N ARG A 289 -14.58 1.88 -34.56
CA ARG A 289 -13.68 2.60 -33.64
C ARG A 289 -12.98 1.59 -32.74
N ARG A 290 -11.80 1.97 -32.23
CA ARG A 290 -11.04 1.13 -31.28
C ARG A 290 -11.70 1.08 -29.90
N THR A 291 -12.42 2.13 -29.50
CA THR A 291 -13.14 2.25 -28.22
C THR A 291 -14.44 3.04 -28.39
N TYR A 292 -15.45 2.71 -27.60
CA TYR A 292 -16.78 3.33 -27.62
C TYR A 292 -17.15 3.85 -26.23
N HIS A 293 -17.68 5.06 -26.17
CA HIS A 293 -18.02 5.75 -24.93
C HIS A 293 -19.52 6.00 -24.80
N ASN A 294 -19.97 6.28 -23.58
CA ASN A 294 -21.36 6.64 -23.31
C ASN A 294 -21.79 7.85 -24.16
N GLY A 295 -22.87 7.70 -24.93
CA GLY A 295 -23.35 8.67 -25.92
C GLY A 295 -22.87 8.42 -27.36
N ASP A 296 -21.89 7.55 -27.59
CA ASP A 296 -21.46 7.17 -28.94
C ASP A 296 -22.58 6.46 -29.70
N LYS A 297 -22.57 6.65 -31.03
CA LYS A 297 -23.54 6.07 -31.94
C LYS A 297 -22.85 5.27 -33.03
N VAL A 298 -23.40 4.11 -33.35
CA VAL A 298 -22.92 3.30 -34.48
C VAL A 298 -24.07 2.91 -35.38
N ARG A 299 -23.80 2.91 -36.68
CA ARG A 299 -24.76 2.53 -37.72
C ARG A 299 -24.49 1.09 -38.18
N ILE A 300 -25.52 0.28 -38.20
CA ILE A 300 -25.52 -1.14 -38.59
C ILE A 300 -26.28 -1.27 -39.91
N GLN A 301 -25.66 -1.94 -40.89
CA GLN A 301 -26.22 -2.17 -42.21
C GLN A 301 -26.32 -3.67 -42.52
N CYS A 302 -27.46 -4.10 -43.05
CA CYS A 302 -27.67 -5.49 -43.48
C CYS A 302 -26.98 -5.78 -44.82
N GLN A 303 -26.60 -7.03 -45.06
CA GLN A 303 -26.07 -7.52 -46.34
C GLN A 303 -27.13 -7.39 -47.46
N ARG A 304 -26.69 -7.33 -48.72
CA ARG A 304 -27.49 -6.92 -49.90
C ARG A 304 -28.78 -7.73 -50.17
N THR A 305 -28.97 -8.89 -49.53
CA THR A 305 -30.15 -9.77 -49.67
C THR A 305 -31.09 -9.76 -48.45
N PHE A 306 -30.81 -8.88 -47.47
CA PHE A 306 -31.55 -8.80 -46.21
C PHE A 306 -32.08 -7.38 -45.98
N GLU A 307 -33.35 -7.28 -45.61
CA GLU A 307 -34.00 -6.01 -45.25
C GLU A 307 -33.84 -5.72 -43.76
N ILE A 308 -33.62 -4.44 -43.42
CA ILE A 308 -33.41 -3.99 -42.04
C ILE A 308 -34.75 -3.69 -41.36
N ARG A 309 -34.97 -4.28 -40.17
CA ARG A 309 -36.15 -4.02 -39.35
C ARG A 309 -35.72 -3.51 -37.97
N GLY A 310 -36.03 -2.25 -37.68
CA GLY A 310 -35.64 -1.55 -36.45
C GLY A 310 -34.81 -0.30 -36.74
N SER A 311 -34.16 0.25 -35.70
CA SER A 311 -33.27 1.40 -35.86
C SER A 311 -31.93 0.96 -36.46
N GLU A 312 -31.52 1.58 -37.56
CA GLU A 312 -30.18 1.37 -38.16
C GLU A 312 -29.05 1.92 -37.30
N GLU A 313 -29.36 2.81 -36.35
CA GLU A 313 -28.40 3.47 -35.45
C GLU A 313 -28.67 3.02 -34.01
N ILE A 314 -27.65 2.49 -33.33
CA ILE A 314 -27.68 2.15 -31.91
C ILE A 314 -26.79 3.12 -31.12
N ARG A 315 -27.17 3.39 -29.87
CA ARG A 315 -26.48 4.31 -28.97
C ARG A 315 -25.98 3.58 -27.73
N CYS A 316 -24.81 3.97 -27.24
CA CYS A 316 -24.32 3.55 -25.93
C CYS A 316 -24.97 4.43 -24.85
N GLU A 317 -25.73 3.81 -23.94
CA GLU A 317 -26.39 4.47 -22.81
C GLU A 317 -26.02 3.72 -21.52
N GLU A 318 -25.36 4.44 -20.59
CA GLU A 318 -24.90 3.91 -19.29
C GLU A 318 -24.06 2.62 -19.39
N GLY A 319 -23.20 2.55 -20.40
CA GLY A 319 -22.31 1.40 -20.63
C GLY A 319 -22.99 0.20 -21.31
N LYS A 320 -24.24 0.33 -21.79
CA LYS A 320 -24.97 -0.69 -22.55
C LYS A 320 -25.45 -0.14 -23.90
N TRP A 321 -25.46 -0.98 -24.93
CA TRP A 321 -26.02 -0.61 -26.24
C TRP A 321 -27.54 -0.73 -26.24
N THR A 322 -28.21 0.23 -26.86
CA THR A 322 -29.62 0.08 -27.25
C THR A 322 -29.79 -1.12 -28.21
N PRO A 323 -30.95 -1.78 -28.23
CA PRO A 323 -31.16 -3.01 -29.03
C PRO A 323 -30.83 -2.84 -30.54
N PRO A 324 -30.10 -3.78 -31.17
CA PRO A 324 -29.74 -3.72 -32.59
C PRO A 324 -30.92 -4.08 -33.53
N PRO A 325 -30.86 -3.66 -34.80
CA PRO A 325 -31.87 -4.01 -35.80
C PRO A 325 -31.79 -5.49 -36.21
N ILE A 326 -32.86 -6.01 -36.83
CA ILE A 326 -32.94 -7.39 -37.30
C ILE A 326 -32.85 -7.40 -38.83
N CYS A 327 -31.96 -8.21 -39.40
CA CYS A 327 -31.82 -8.42 -40.84
C CYS A 327 -32.67 -9.62 -41.29
N ILE A 328 -33.69 -9.39 -42.10
CA ILE A 328 -34.63 -10.43 -42.57
C ILE A 328 -34.35 -10.74 -44.04
N GLY A 329 -34.11 -12.00 -44.37
CA GLY A 329 -33.83 -12.42 -45.75
C GLY A 329 -35.07 -12.23 -46.61
N ALA A 330 -34.92 -11.55 -47.75
CA ALA A 330 -35.96 -11.55 -48.77
C ALA A 330 -35.98 -12.96 -49.41
N MET A 331 -36.92 -13.82 -48.99
CA MET A 331 -37.18 -15.08 -49.68
C MET A 331 -37.84 -14.77 -51.02
N ASP A 332 -37.26 -15.29 -52.09
CA ASP A 332 -37.81 -15.27 -53.45
C ASP A 332 -39.25 -15.81 -53.48
N LYS A 333 -40.07 -15.16 -54.30
CA LYS A 333 -41.43 -15.56 -54.64
C LYS A 333 -41.42 -16.81 -55.55
N GLN A 334 -41.90 -17.94 -55.05
CA GLN A 334 -42.71 -19.00 -55.70
C GLN A 334 -42.66 -20.19 -54.72
N GLU A 335 -43.76 -20.80 -54.28
CA GLU A 335 -44.86 -21.34 -55.08
C GLU A 335 -46.02 -21.64 -54.13
N SER A 336 -47.24 -21.30 -54.56
CA SER A 336 -48.48 -21.53 -53.84
C SER A 336 -49.43 -22.29 -54.75
N GLU A 337 -49.68 -23.56 -54.46
CA GLU A 337 -50.94 -24.22 -54.79
C GLU A 337 -51.34 -25.19 -53.65
N ALA A 338 -52.53 -24.96 -53.09
CA ALA A 338 -53.31 -25.91 -52.28
C ALA A 338 -54.19 -26.76 -53.25
N PRO A 339 -55.08 -27.70 -52.84
CA PRO A 339 -55.63 -28.05 -51.51
C PRO A 339 -55.85 -29.61 -51.37
N PRO A 340 -56.83 -30.23 -50.64
CA PRO A 340 -57.77 -29.73 -49.63
C PRO A 340 -57.96 -30.58 -48.34
N SER A 341 -58.64 -29.92 -47.41
CA SER A 341 -59.44 -30.31 -46.23
C SER A 341 -59.99 -31.74 -46.05
N LEU A 342 -60.15 -32.13 -44.79
CA LEU A 342 -61.40 -32.73 -44.28
C LEU A 342 -61.63 -32.39 -42.79
N LYS A 343 -62.84 -31.91 -42.47
CA LYS A 343 -63.38 -31.67 -41.12
C LYS A 343 -64.29 -32.84 -40.71
N SER A 344 -64.39 -33.10 -39.41
CA SER A 344 -65.62 -33.46 -38.64
C SER A 344 -65.17 -33.78 -37.21
N ASP A 345 -65.51 -33.01 -36.19
CA ASP A 345 -66.80 -32.77 -35.51
C ASP A 345 -67.02 -33.65 -34.27
N ALA A 346 -67.31 -32.93 -33.17
CA ALA A 346 -68.22 -33.25 -32.06
C ALA A 346 -67.82 -34.20 -30.90
N ALA A 347 -67.63 -33.57 -29.73
CA ALA A 347 -68.47 -33.69 -28.53
C ALA A 347 -68.13 -34.64 -27.35
N ILE A 348 -67.89 -33.99 -26.19
CA ILE A 348 -68.41 -34.25 -24.83
C ILE A 348 -67.97 -35.53 -24.08
N ARG A 349 -67.22 -35.36 -22.98
CA ARG A 349 -67.67 -35.78 -21.63
C ARG A 349 -66.78 -35.28 -20.49
N THR A 350 -67.41 -34.57 -19.57
CA THR A 350 -66.99 -34.36 -18.18
C THR A 350 -67.04 -35.67 -17.40
N ASN A 351 -66.04 -35.92 -16.52
CA ASN A 351 -66.27 -36.13 -15.08
C ASN A 351 -64.95 -36.20 -14.30
N LYS A 352 -64.90 -35.36 -13.26
CA LYS A 352 -63.93 -35.40 -12.15
C LYS A 352 -64.27 -36.53 -11.19
N THR A 353 -63.26 -37.20 -10.66
CA THR A 353 -63.16 -37.60 -9.23
C THR A 353 -61.70 -37.96 -8.97
N TYR A 354 -60.92 -37.04 -8.39
CA TYR A 354 -60.52 -37.07 -6.97
C TYR A 354 -59.85 -38.38 -6.55
N GLY A 355 -58.55 -38.46 -6.84
CA GLY A 355 -57.57 -39.15 -5.99
C GLY A 355 -56.77 -38.05 -5.29
N ASN A 356 -56.86 -38.02 -3.96
CA ASN A 356 -56.06 -37.16 -3.10
C ASN A 356 -54.57 -37.46 -3.32
N GLU A 357 -53.86 -36.54 -3.94
CA GLU A 357 -52.49 -36.26 -3.54
C GLU A 357 -52.54 -34.89 -2.86
N GLU A 358 -52.26 -34.88 -1.55
CA GLU A 358 -52.02 -33.67 -0.80
C GLU A 358 -50.88 -32.90 -1.49
N MET A 359 -51.26 -31.93 -2.32
CA MET A 359 -50.35 -30.95 -2.90
C MET A 359 -49.92 -30.05 -1.75
N LYS A 360 -48.87 -30.50 -1.04
CA LYS A 360 -48.24 -29.81 0.10
C LYS A 360 -48.00 -28.36 -0.32
N MET A 361 -48.77 -27.42 0.23
CA MET A 361 -48.49 -25.99 0.05
C MET A 361 -47.07 -25.76 0.54
N GLN A 362 -46.14 -25.55 -0.39
CA GLN A 362 -44.79 -25.13 -0.03
C GLN A 362 -44.92 -23.73 0.57
N GLN A 363 -44.85 -23.68 1.90
CA GLN A 363 -44.90 -22.46 2.66
C GLN A 363 -43.58 -21.71 2.46
N ASP A 364 -43.70 -20.46 2.04
CA ASP A 364 -42.59 -19.52 1.93
C ASP A 364 -42.15 -19.06 3.31
N CYS A 365 -40.85 -18.91 3.53
CA CYS A 365 -40.32 -18.42 4.79
C CYS A 365 -40.40 -16.89 4.86
N THR A 366 -40.62 -16.36 6.06
CA THR A 366 -40.47 -14.92 6.34
C THR A 366 -38.99 -14.53 6.39
N SER A 367 -38.69 -13.26 6.63
CA SER A 367 -37.31 -12.78 6.76
C SER A 367 -36.48 -13.65 7.72
N PRO A 368 -35.19 -13.91 7.42
CA PRO A 368 -34.37 -14.83 8.18
C PRO A 368 -34.15 -14.36 9.63
N PRO A 369 -34.01 -15.29 10.61
CA PRO A 369 -33.79 -14.95 12.01
C PRO A 369 -32.52 -14.11 12.23
N VAL A 370 -32.60 -13.11 13.10
CA VAL A 370 -31.42 -12.31 13.48
C VAL A 370 -30.62 -13.03 14.55
N ILE A 371 -29.34 -13.32 14.27
CA ILE A 371 -28.42 -13.96 15.23
C ILE A 371 -27.57 -12.92 15.95
N LYS A 372 -27.24 -13.17 17.22
CA LYS A 372 -26.40 -12.25 18.02
C LYS A 372 -24.97 -12.23 17.48
N ASN A 373 -24.41 -11.03 17.32
CA ASN A 373 -23.07 -10.80 16.75
C ASN A 373 -22.88 -11.38 15.35
N GLY A 374 -23.96 -11.56 14.58
CA GLY A 374 -23.92 -11.97 13.18
C GLY A 374 -24.98 -11.27 12.34
N ALA A 375 -24.88 -11.43 11.02
CA ALA A 375 -25.75 -10.78 10.05
C ALA A 375 -25.94 -11.66 8.81
N VAL A 376 -27.06 -11.47 8.12
CA VAL A 376 -27.34 -12.11 6.83
C VAL A 376 -26.58 -11.38 5.72
N LEU A 377 -25.81 -12.13 4.93
CA LEU A 377 -25.03 -11.65 3.80
C LEU A 377 -25.90 -11.75 2.53
N GLY A 378 -26.64 -10.69 2.23
CA GLY A 378 -27.49 -10.63 1.03
C GLY A 378 -28.71 -9.70 1.17
N PRO A 379 -29.56 -9.59 0.13
CA PRO A 379 -30.76 -8.78 0.17
C PRO A 379 -31.79 -9.34 1.18
N LEU A 380 -32.26 -8.49 2.09
CA LEU A 380 -33.35 -8.81 3.03
C LEU A 380 -34.70 -8.64 2.34
N LEU A 381 -35.34 -9.76 2.02
CA LEU A 381 -36.67 -9.80 1.40
C LEU A 381 -37.75 -10.02 2.48
N ALA A 382 -38.97 -9.57 2.18
CA ALA A 382 -40.13 -9.78 3.05
C ALA A 382 -40.59 -11.25 3.07
N SER A 383 -40.35 -12.00 1.99
CA SER A 383 -40.63 -13.44 1.90
C SER A 383 -39.61 -14.16 1.01
N TYR A 384 -39.33 -15.42 1.33
CA TYR A 384 -38.38 -16.30 0.65
C TYR A 384 -39.10 -17.57 0.21
N LYS A 385 -38.96 -17.91 -1.08
CA LYS A 385 -39.58 -19.13 -1.62
C LYS A 385 -39.01 -20.38 -0.95
N ASN A 386 -39.82 -21.40 -0.75
CA ASN A 386 -39.33 -22.69 -0.26
C ASN A 386 -38.13 -23.20 -1.11
N GLY A 387 -37.05 -23.64 -0.46
CA GLY A 387 -35.77 -24.00 -1.10
C GLY A 387 -34.79 -22.84 -1.31
N SER A 388 -35.17 -21.60 -0.98
CA SER A 388 -34.24 -20.45 -0.98
C SER A 388 -33.20 -20.60 0.13
N SER A 389 -32.02 -20.01 -0.08
CA SER A 389 -30.95 -20.00 0.92
C SER A 389 -30.43 -18.60 1.18
N VAL A 390 -29.94 -18.39 2.39
CA VAL A 390 -29.26 -17.17 2.81
C VAL A 390 -27.97 -17.52 3.53
N GLU A 391 -26.95 -16.69 3.37
CA GLU A 391 -25.70 -16.86 4.09
C GLU A 391 -25.66 -15.99 5.32
N TYR A 392 -25.07 -16.50 6.40
CA TYR A 392 -24.80 -15.77 7.62
C TYR A 392 -23.30 -15.52 7.77
N GLY A 393 -22.95 -14.35 8.28
CA GLY A 393 -21.61 -13.97 8.66
C GLY A 393 -21.57 -13.44 10.08
N CYS A 394 -20.45 -13.63 10.77
CA CYS A 394 -20.24 -13.11 12.11
C CYS A 394 -19.52 -11.75 12.08
N GLN A 395 -19.68 -10.98 13.16
CA GLN A 395 -18.95 -9.74 13.39
C GLN A 395 -17.44 -9.99 13.50
N HIS A 396 -16.64 -8.94 13.32
CA HIS A 396 -15.17 -9.02 13.32
C HIS A 396 -14.63 -9.81 14.53
N TYR A 397 -13.70 -10.73 14.29
CA TYR A 397 -13.11 -11.68 15.26
C TYR A 397 -14.05 -12.72 15.90
N HIS A 398 -15.34 -12.75 15.55
CA HIS A 398 -16.25 -13.79 16.04
C HIS A 398 -16.21 -15.01 15.13
N PHE A 399 -16.06 -16.20 15.72
CA PHE A 399 -15.99 -17.46 15.00
C PHE A 399 -17.40 -17.97 14.67
N LEU A 400 -17.64 -18.35 13.42
CA LEU A 400 -18.92 -18.90 12.98
C LEU A 400 -18.94 -20.41 13.27
N ASP A 401 -19.69 -20.79 14.29
CA ASP A 401 -19.91 -22.18 14.69
C ASP A 401 -21.26 -22.67 14.15
N GLY A 402 -21.23 -23.65 13.25
CA GLY A 402 -22.41 -24.18 12.56
C GLY A 402 -22.47 -23.83 11.06
N PRO A 403 -23.63 -24.05 10.40
CA PRO A 403 -23.75 -23.93 8.96
C PRO A 403 -23.78 -22.46 8.50
N ARG A 404 -22.86 -22.07 7.62
CA ARG A 404 -22.80 -20.72 7.02
C ARG A 404 -24.02 -20.40 6.17
N THR A 405 -24.56 -21.38 5.45
CA THR A 405 -25.71 -21.24 4.58
C THR A 405 -26.92 -21.92 5.22
N VAL A 406 -28.00 -21.16 5.37
CA VAL A 406 -29.26 -21.61 5.97
C VAL A 406 -30.34 -21.65 4.89
N TYR A 407 -31.12 -22.72 4.88
CA TYR A 407 -32.13 -23.00 3.86
C TYR A 407 -33.54 -22.78 4.42
N CYS A 408 -34.45 -22.31 3.58
CA CYS A 408 -35.87 -22.29 3.85
C CYS A 408 -36.46 -23.66 3.48
N ASP A 409 -36.95 -24.42 4.46
CA ASP A 409 -37.66 -25.68 4.26
C ASP A 409 -39.06 -25.61 4.90
N GLN A 410 -40.08 -25.64 4.05
CA GLN A 410 -41.50 -25.69 4.38
C GLN A 410 -41.91 -24.61 5.40
N GLY A 411 -41.53 -23.36 5.14
CA GLY A 411 -41.89 -22.20 5.95
C GLY A 411 -40.99 -21.94 7.17
N ASN A 412 -40.07 -22.84 7.49
CA ASN A 412 -39.09 -22.66 8.56
C ASN A 412 -37.65 -22.63 8.02
N TRP A 413 -36.80 -21.83 8.68
CA TRP A 413 -35.37 -21.82 8.39
C TRP A 413 -34.67 -22.98 9.10
N THR A 414 -33.72 -23.63 8.41
CA THR A 414 -32.85 -24.66 9.01
C THR A 414 -32.01 -24.08 10.16
N GLU A 415 -31.33 -24.94 10.94
CA GLU A 415 -30.52 -24.49 12.10
C GLU A 415 -29.55 -23.37 11.72
N GLN A 416 -29.51 -22.32 12.55
CA GLN A 416 -28.70 -21.14 12.31
C GLN A 416 -27.33 -21.26 13.00
N PRO A 417 -26.27 -20.62 12.46
CA PRO A 417 -24.97 -20.64 13.09
C PRO A 417 -24.90 -19.72 14.31
N ASN A 418 -24.00 -20.06 15.23
CA ASN A 418 -23.67 -19.26 16.40
C ASN A 418 -22.37 -18.49 16.18
N CYS A 419 -22.36 -17.21 16.57
CA CYS A 419 -21.14 -16.39 16.52
C CYS A 419 -20.43 -16.41 17.88
N LEU A 420 -19.41 -17.25 17.99
CA LEU A 420 -18.62 -17.42 19.21
C LEU A 420 -17.65 -16.25 19.38
N LYS A 421 -17.59 -15.72 20.60
CA LYS A 421 -16.77 -14.54 20.92
C LYS A 421 -15.28 -14.90 20.97
N PRO A 422 -14.40 -13.99 20.53
CA PRO A 422 -12.96 -14.14 20.75
C PRO A 422 -12.60 -13.94 22.23
N CYS A 423 -11.44 -14.45 22.63
CA CYS A 423 -10.87 -14.20 23.95
C CYS A 423 -9.91 -13.03 23.91
N THR A 424 -9.95 -12.15 24.89
CA THR A 424 -9.00 -11.04 25.05
C THR A 424 -8.15 -11.28 26.29
N LEU A 425 -6.83 -11.18 26.15
CA LEU A 425 -5.94 -11.30 27.29
C LEU A 425 -5.94 -10.03 28.13
N ASN A 426 -6.12 -10.20 29.44
CA ASN A 426 -5.98 -9.16 30.43
C ASN A 426 -4.56 -9.19 31.01
N VAL A 427 -3.78 -8.15 30.72
CA VAL A 427 -2.40 -7.99 31.21
C VAL A 427 -2.33 -8.02 32.74
N THR A 428 -3.33 -7.45 33.42
CA THR A 428 -3.41 -7.44 34.89
C THR A 428 -3.56 -8.85 35.47
N ASP A 429 -4.32 -9.72 34.78
CA ASP A 429 -4.49 -11.10 35.19
C ASP A 429 -3.24 -11.93 34.89
N MET A 430 -2.50 -11.61 33.82
CA MET A 430 -1.20 -12.21 33.53
C MET A 430 -0.14 -11.83 34.57
N ASP A 431 -0.06 -10.54 34.90
CA ASP A 431 0.87 -10.01 35.89
C ASP A 431 0.61 -10.59 37.28
N SER A 432 -0.65 -10.65 37.72
CA SER A 432 -1.04 -11.22 39.02
C SER A 432 -0.79 -12.73 39.15
N ASN A 433 -0.70 -13.44 38.02
CA ASN A 433 -0.37 -14.87 37.98
C ASN A 433 1.13 -15.14 37.71
N ASN A 434 1.96 -14.09 37.61
CA ASN A 434 3.40 -14.14 37.31
C ASN A 434 3.71 -14.89 36.01
N ILE A 435 2.90 -14.67 34.99
CA ILE A 435 3.01 -15.30 33.67
C ILE A 435 3.15 -14.25 32.56
N GLU A 436 3.73 -14.67 31.46
CA GLU A 436 3.82 -13.92 30.22
C GLU A 436 3.52 -14.83 29.02
N LEU A 437 3.24 -14.24 27.86
CA LEU A 437 3.03 -15.01 26.65
C LEU A 437 4.36 -15.59 26.18
N LYS A 438 4.40 -16.90 25.94
CA LYS A 438 5.59 -17.62 25.46
C LYS A 438 6.09 -17.13 24.10
N TRP A 439 5.19 -16.52 23.31
CA TRP A 439 5.49 -15.95 22.00
C TRP A 439 5.02 -14.49 21.97
N ARG A 440 5.90 -13.57 21.57
CA ARG A 440 5.60 -12.14 21.51
C ARG A 440 4.60 -11.85 20.38
N GLN A 441 3.44 -11.28 20.71
CA GLN A 441 2.41 -10.84 19.76
C GLN A 441 1.97 -9.40 20.08
N GLU A 442 1.69 -8.61 19.04
CA GLU A 442 1.21 -7.23 19.16
C GLU A 442 -0.30 -7.16 19.49
N GLU A 443 -1.08 -8.19 19.10
CA GLU A 443 -2.52 -8.29 19.38
C GLU A 443 -2.79 -9.32 20.49
N LEU A 444 -3.60 -8.94 21.49
CA LEU A 444 -3.97 -9.78 22.65
C LEU A 444 -5.34 -10.47 22.48
N ILE A 445 -5.80 -10.64 21.24
CA ILE A 445 -7.11 -11.20 20.90
C ILE A 445 -6.91 -12.54 20.20
N PHE A 446 -7.56 -13.59 20.71
CA PHE A 446 -7.47 -14.96 20.21
C PHE A 446 -8.85 -15.45 19.77
N LEU A 447 -8.92 -16.12 18.64
CA LEU A 447 -10.14 -16.70 18.11
C LEU A 447 -10.56 -17.93 18.92
N HIS A 448 -11.83 -18.29 18.85
CA HIS A 448 -12.31 -19.50 19.49
C HIS A 448 -11.57 -20.74 18.95
N GLY A 449 -11.13 -21.62 19.85
CA GLY A 449 -10.35 -22.80 19.51
C GLY A 449 -8.83 -22.57 19.50
N ASP A 450 -8.36 -21.31 19.53
CA ASP A 450 -6.94 -21.00 19.57
C ASP A 450 -6.29 -21.51 20.86
N LEU A 451 -5.10 -22.10 20.71
CA LEU A 451 -4.30 -22.61 21.82
C LEU A 451 -3.25 -21.58 22.19
N ILE A 452 -3.32 -21.11 23.44
CA ILE A 452 -2.49 -20.06 23.99
C ILE A 452 -1.51 -20.69 24.97
N GLU A 453 -0.22 -20.40 24.81
CA GLU A 453 0.83 -20.87 25.71
C GLU A 453 1.45 -19.70 26.48
N PHE A 454 1.41 -19.83 27.80
CA PHE A 454 2.06 -18.94 28.74
C PHE A 454 3.33 -19.57 29.30
N GLU A 455 4.28 -18.73 29.66
CA GLU A 455 5.46 -19.07 30.43
C GLU A 455 5.51 -18.25 31.73
N CYS A 456 6.23 -18.74 32.73
CA CYS A 456 6.39 -18.00 33.98
C CYS A 456 7.40 -16.88 33.81
N LYS A 457 7.09 -15.73 34.40
CA LYS A 457 8.04 -14.63 34.51
C LYS A 457 9.29 -15.06 35.27
N GLN A 458 10.40 -14.42 34.95
CA GLN A 458 11.71 -14.73 35.52
C GLN A 458 11.69 -14.80 37.05
N GLY A 459 12.17 -15.92 37.61
CA GLY A 459 12.19 -16.19 39.05
C GLY A 459 10.96 -16.95 39.58
N TYR A 460 9.96 -17.20 38.72
CA TYR A 460 8.76 -17.96 39.03
C TYR A 460 8.69 -19.25 38.20
N ASN A 461 8.02 -20.27 38.71
CA ASN A 461 7.79 -21.53 38.01
C ASN A 461 6.36 -22.05 38.25
N PHE A 462 5.84 -22.83 37.29
CA PHE A 462 4.52 -23.46 37.42
C PHE A 462 4.56 -24.45 38.58
N LEU A 463 3.48 -24.49 39.37
CA LEU A 463 3.33 -25.52 40.40
C LEU A 463 3.31 -26.89 39.73
N HIS A 464 4.23 -27.77 40.17
CA HIS A 464 4.33 -29.15 39.69
C HIS A 464 2.98 -29.84 39.80
N THR A 465 2.29 -29.88 38.66
CA THR A 465 1.09 -30.66 38.44
C THR A 465 1.42 -31.59 37.28
N THR A 466 0.89 -32.81 37.30
CA THR A 466 1.17 -33.93 36.39
C THR A 466 0.73 -33.68 34.93
N ILE A 467 0.76 -32.43 34.48
CA ILE A 467 0.23 -31.93 33.22
C ILE A 467 1.42 -31.70 32.27
N LEU A 468 1.35 -32.32 31.08
CA LEU A 468 2.41 -32.30 30.06
C LEU A 468 2.71 -30.87 29.51
N SER A 469 1.85 -29.90 29.78
CA SER A 469 1.97 -28.50 29.34
C SER A 469 1.20 -27.55 30.28
N PRO A 470 1.72 -27.23 31.47
CA PRO A 470 0.97 -26.50 32.52
C PRO A 470 0.65 -25.03 32.15
N GLY A 471 1.36 -24.46 31.17
CA GLY A 471 1.13 -23.10 30.67
C GLY A 471 0.14 -23.00 29.51
N ARG A 472 -0.44 -24.11 29.01
CA ARG A 472 -1.29 -24.11 27.81
C ARG A 472 -2.78 -24.03 28.18
N THR A 473 -3.50 -23.11 27.56
CA THR A 473 -4.96 -22.99 27.65
C THR A 473 -5.57 -22.81 26.25
N GLN A 474 -6.84 -23.14 26.09
CA GLN A 474 -7.58 -22.90 24.85
C GLN A 474 -8.60 -21.78 25.04
N CYS A 475 -8.82 -20.97 24.01
CA CYS A 475 -9.90 -19.99 24.00
C CYS A 475 -11.27 -20.67 23.82
N ASP A 476 -12.11 -20.58 24.84
CA ASP A 476 -13.43 -21.20 24.84
C ASP A 476 -14.52 -20.13 25.03
N HIS A 477 -15.25 -19.80 23.96
CA HIS A 477 -16.37 -18.85 23.98
C HIS A 477 -16.07 -17.51 24.67
N GLY A 478 -14.89 -16.93 24.42
CA GLY A 478 -14.45 -15.68 25.03
C GLY A 478 -13.97 -15.79 26.49
N ARG A 479 -13.77 -17.01 27.00
CA ARG A 479 -13.26 -17.29 28.35
C ARG A 479 -11.88 -17.94 28.29
N LEU A 480 -11.00 -17.49 29.15
CA LEU A 480 -9.64 -18.03 29.32
C LEU A 480 -9.37 -18.35 30.78
N LYS A 481 -8.64 -19.45 31.01
CA LYS A 481 -8.19 -19.85 32.35
C LYS A 481 -6.68 -19.65 32.43
N TYR A 482 -6.25 -18.67 33.21
CA TYR A 482 -4.83 -18.35 33.37
C TYR A 482 -4.10 -19.39 34.23
N PRO A 483 -2.91 -19.85 33.80
CA PRO A 483 -2.03 -20.66 34.64
C PRO A 483 -1.28 -19.78 35.67
N LYS A 484 -0.79 -20.36 36.76
CA LYS A 484 -0.22 -19.61 37.90
C LYS A 484 1.20 -20.05 38.23
N CYS A 485 2.10 -19.08 38.44
CA CYS A 485 3.51 -19.32 38.78
C CYS A 485 3.90 -18.81 40.18
N VAL A 486 4.85 -19.49 40.82
CA VAL A 486 5.34 -19.24 42.19
C VAL A 486 6.88 -19.10 42.24
N MET A 487 7.43 -18.27 43.13
CA MET A 487 8.89 -17.98 43.20
C MET A 487 9.76 -19.18 43.60
N GLN A 488 10.97 -19.28 43.03
CA GLN A 488 12.03 -20.21 43.46
C GLN A 488 13.32 -19.45 43.88
N ALA A 489 13.81 -19.61 45.11
CA ALA A 489 15.17 -19.20 45.55
C ALA A 489 16.23 -20.27 45.13
N PRO A 490 17.60 -20.08 45.00
CA PRO A 490 18.60 -19.50 45.96
C PRO A 490 19.99 -18.98 45.36
N THR A 491 21.05 -18.89 46.19
CA THR A 491 22.46 -18.33 46.10
C THR A 491 23.51 -18.97 45.14
N GLU A 492 24.29 -18.17 44.36
CA GLU A 492 25.73 -18.31 43.92
C GLU A 492 26.12 -17.32 42.77
N LYS A 493 27.28 -16.61 42.83
CA LYS A 493 27.72 -15.54 41.88
C LYS A 493 28.58 -16.06 40.70
N CYS A 494 28.52 -15.44 39.51
CA CYS A 494 29.25 -15.85 38.30
C CYS A 494 30.52 -15.02 38.04
N ASP A 495 31.50 -15.63 37.38
CA ASP A 495 32.73 -14.96 36.90
C ASP A 495 32.49 -14.15 35.60
N SER A 496 33.54 -13.62 34.98
CA SER A 496 33.41 -12.87 33.72
C SER A 496 32.72 -13.69 32.59
N PRO A 497 31.85 -13.05 31.78
CA PRO A 497 31.13 -13.72 30.70
C PRO A 497 32.03 -14.33 29.61
N PRO A 498 31.62 -15.44 28.97
CA PRO A 498 32.41 -16.10 27.94
C PRO A 498 32.54 -15.26 26.66
N SER A 499 33.71 -15.19 26.04
CA SER A 499 33.89 -14.52 24.74
C SER A 499 33.27 -15.34 23.59
N ILE A 500 32.61 -14.69 22.63
CA ILE A 500 32.05 -15.34 21.44
C ILE A 500 32.80 -14.91 20.17
N ALA A 501 32.87 -15.80 19.17
CA ALA A 501 33.47 -15.47 17.87
C ALA A 501 32.58 -14.48 17.08
N ASN A 502 33.19 -13.52 16.39
CA ASN A 502 32.50 -12.49 15.59
C ASN A 502 31.42 -11.72 16.36
N GLY A 503 31.60 -11.55 17.68
CA GLY A 503 30.72 -10.78 18.54
C GLY A 503 31.45 -10.27 19.79
N ALA A 504 30.88 -9.26 20.44
CA ALA A 504 31.46 -8.62 21.62
C ALA A 504 30.37 -8.24 22.63
N LEU A 505 30.76 -8.04 23.89
CA LEU A 505 29.87 -7.44 24.88
C LEU A 505 29.64 -5.97 24.56
N THR A 506 28.40 -5.50 24.74
CA THR A 506 28.05 -4.08 24.52
C THR A 506 28.67 -3.14 25.54
N LEU A 507 29.08 -3.68 26.71
CA LEU A 507 29.75 -2.97 27.78
C LEU A 507 31.01 -3.74 28.21
N PRO A 508 32.04 -3.05 28.75
CA PRO A 508 33.21 -3.72 29.29
C PRO A 508 32.84 -4.75 30.39
N PRO A 509 33.38 -5.99 30.34
CA PRO A 509 33.07 -7.01 31.34
C PRO A 509 33.66 -6.67 32.71
N LEU A 510 32.87 -6.92 33.77
CA LEU A 510 33.34 -6.93 35.15
C LEU A 510 33.95 -8.29 35.49
N THR A 511 34.69 -8.36 36.60
CA THR A 511 35.32 -9.59 37.07
C THR A 511 34.34 -10.56 37.74
N GLN A 512 33.23 -10.08 38.31
CA GLN A 512 32.19 -10.90 38.96
C GLN A 512 30.79 -10.30 38.82
N TYR A 513 29.78 -11.16 38.84
CA TYR A 513 28.36 -10.83 38.65
C TYR A 513 27.47 -11.59 39.64
N ASP A 514 26.52 -10.88 40.27
CA ASP A 514 25.56 -11.49 41.20
C ASP A 514 24.57 -12.43 40.47
N SER A 515 24.06 -13.47 41.14
CA SER A 515 23.03 -14.36 40.55
C SER A 515 21.79 -13.55 40.16
N GLY A 516 21.35 -13.70 38.91
CA GLY A 516 20.30 -12.89 38.29
C GLY A 516 20.82 -11.71 37.45
N SER A 517 22.12 -11.37 37.55
CA SER A 517 22.74 -10.36 36.68
C SER A 517 22.73 -10.80 35.23
N SER A 518 22.73 -9.85 34.30
CA SER A 518 22.75 -10.14 32.87
C SER A 518 23.72 -9.26 32.11
N VAL A 519 24.26 -9.80 31.02
CA VAL A 519 25.12 -9.08 30.07
C VAL A 519 24.62 -9.30 28.66
N GLN A 520 24.88 -8.35 27.78
CA GLN A 520 24.37 -8.36 26.41
C GLN A 520 25.53 -8.40 25.41
N TYR A 521 25.38 -9.26 24.41
CA TYR A 521 26.28 -9.41 23.28
C TYR A 521 25.69 -8.75 22.04
N SER A 522 26.58 -8.25 21.20
CA SER A 522 26.29 -7.80 19.85
C SER A 522 27.23 -8.50 18.88
N CYS A 523 26.71 -8.94 17.74
CA CYS A 523 27.54 -9.51 16.69
C CYS A 523 28.23 -8.41 15.87
N SER A 524 29.35 -8.76 15.24
CA SER A 524 30.01 -7.92 14.25
C SER A 524 29.07 -7.62 13.09
N ASP A 525 29.33 -6.53 12.36
CA ASP A 525 28.47 -6.10 11.26
C ASP A 525 28.15 -7.25 10.29
N TYR A 526 26.89 -7.30 9.87
CA TYR A 526 26.32 -8.30 8.94
C TYR A 526 26.23 -9.74 9.46
N HIS A 527 26.67 -10.02 10.69
CA HIS A 527 26.48 -11.33 11.32
C HIS A 527 25.11 -11.43 11.98
N PHE A 528 24.47 -12.58 11.81
CA PHE A 528 23.15 -12.85 12.39
C PHE A 528 23.29 -13.46 13.79
N LEU A 529 22.64 -12.86 14.79
CA LEU A 529 22.65 -13.35 16.17
C LEU A 529 21.63 -14.48 16.32
N GLU A 530 22.12 -15.72 16.46
CA GLU A 530 21.31 -16.90 16.76
C GLU A 530 21.40 -17.21 18.27
N GLY A 531 20.25 -17.19 18.94
CA GLY A 531 20.15 -17.37 20.40
C GLY A 531 19.77 -16.09 21.13
N SER A 532 19.93 -16.08 22.45
CA SER A 532 19.59 -14.93 23.29
C SER A 532 20.71 -13.90 23.27
N GLU A 533 20.43 -12.67 22.82
CA GLU A 533 21.42 -11.56 22.87
C GLU A 533 21.90 -11.28 24.30
N ARG A 534 21.07 -11.63 25.30
CA ARG A 534 21.33 -11.41 26.72
C ARG A 534 21.45 -12.75 27.43
N ILE A 535 22.57 -12.94 28.12
CA ILE A 535 22.77 -14.09 29.00
C ILE A 535 22.63 -13.66 30.46
N TYR A 536 22.29 -14.64 31.29
CA TYR A 536 22.01 -14.44 32.70
C TYR A 536 22.96 -15.29 33.54
N CYS A 537 23.44 -14.71 34.63
CA CYS A 537 24.13 -15.43 35.67
C CYS A 537 23.10 -16.18 36.51
N SER A 538 23.24 -17.50 36.63
CA SER A 538 22.38 -18.32 37.47
C SER A 538 23.22 -19.37 38.17
N LYS A 539 23.22 -19.35 39.51
CA LYS A 539 23.96 -20.32 40.35
C LYS A 539 25.43 -20.47 39.93
N GLY A 540 26.13 -19.36 39.77
CA GLY A 540 27.55 -19.34 39.39
C GLY A 540 27.87 -19.68 37.94
N GLN A 541 26.88 -20.01 37.10
CA GLN A 541 27.08 -20.26 35.66
C GLN A 541 26.32 -19.27 34.79
N TRP A 542 26.93 -18.91 33.67
CA TRP A 542 26.25 -18.16 32.61
C TRP A 542 25.36 -19.08 31.78
N THR A 543 24.16 -18.60 31.44
CA THR A 543 23.35 -19.23 30.39
C THR A 543 24.10 -19.20 29.06
N LEU A 544 23.76 -20.12 28.15
CA LEU A 544 24.43 -20.27 26.86
C LEU A 544 24.51 -18.93 26.10
N PRO A 545 25.71 -18.49 25.68
CA PRO A 545 25.88 -17.27 24.91
C PRO A 545 25.38 -17.43 23.46
N PRO A 546 24.98 -16.32 22.80
CA PRO A 546 24.51 -16.37 21.44
C PRO A 546 25.64 -16.72 20.46
N VAL A 547 25.27 -17.25 19.31
CA VAL A 547 26.19 -17.58 18.21
C VAL A 547 26.01 -16.55 17.10
N CYS A 548 27.09 -15.90 16.72
CA CYS A 548 27.10 -14.98 15.58
C CYS A 548 27.34 -15.78 14.30
N ILE A 549 26.27 -15.97 13.53
CA ILE A 549 26.29 -16.69 12.26
C ILE A 549 26.77 -15.75 11.16
N GLU A 550 27.73 -16.23 10.38
CA GLU A 550 28.28 -15.48 9.25
C GLU A 550 27.22 -15.28 8.14
N PRO A 551 27.21 -14.09 7.49
CA PRO A 551 26.36 -13.85 6.35
C PRO A 551 26.78 -14.70 5.15
N CYS A 552 25.86 -14.95 4.24
CA CYS A 552 26.20 -15.59 2.97
C CYS A 552 26.79 -14.58 2.00
N THR A 553 27.85 -14.97 1.31
CA THR A 553 28.43 -14.21 0.19
C THR A 553 28.15 -14.92 -1.13
N LEU A 554 27.90 -14.13 -2.19
CA LEU A 554 27.73 -14.69 -3.52
C LEU A 554 29.05 -15.14 -4.12
N SER A 555 29.07 -16.34 -4.67
CA SER A 555 30.20 -16.91 -5.40
C SER A 555 29.92 -16.83 -6.89
N LYS A 556 30.59 -15.88 -7.57
CA LYS A 556 30.50 -15.75 -9.03
C LYS A 556 30.87 -17.05 -9.74
N ASN A 557 31.85 -17.79 -9.23
CA ASN A 557 32.30 -19.06 -9.82
C ASN A 557 31.21 -20.14 -9.74
N GLU A 558 30.53 -20.27 -8.59
CA GLU A 558 29.43 -21.24 -8.44
C GLU A 558 28.20 -20.85 -9.26
N MET A 559 27.90 -19.55 -9.40
CA MET A 559 26.82 -19.08 -10.26
C MET A 559 27.06 -19.42 -11.73
N GLU A 560 28.30 -19.18 -12.21
CA GLU A 560 28.71 -19.51 -13.57
C GLU A 560 28.61 -21.02 -13.83
N LYS A 561 29.16 -21.84 -12.93
CA LYS A 561 29.12 -23.31 -13.01
C LYS A 561 27.71 -23.89 -13.05
N ASN A 562 26.75 -23.25 -12.38
CA ASN A 562 25.36 -23.71 -12.30
C ASN A 562 24.44 -23.06 -13.36
N ASN A 563 25.00 -22.26 -14.28
CA ASN A 563 24.27 -21.53 -15.32
C ASN A 563 23.17 -20.62 -14.77
N VAL A 564 23.44 -19.94 -13.65
CA VAL A 564 22.49 -19.03 -13.00
C VAL A 564 23.00 -17.59 -12.95
N LEU A 565 22.05 -16.66 -12.97
CA LEU A 565 22.24 -15.23 -12.84
C LEU A 565 21.52 -14.75 -11.59
N LEU A 566 22.13 -13.82 -10.86
CA LEU A 566 21.50 -13.19 -9.72
C LEU A 566 20.39 -12.25 -10.21
N GLN A 567 19.27 -12.24 -9.51
CA GLN A 567 18.19 -11.31 -9.79
C GLN A 567 18.65 -9.85 -9.58
N GLY A 568 18.38 -8.99 -10.56
CA GLY A 568 19.08 -7.69 -10.72
C GLY A 568 18.98 -6.72 -9.54
N PHE A 569 17.96 -6.84 -8.68
CA PHE A 569 17.85 -5.98 -7.49
C PHE A 569 18.90 -6.29 -6.40
N TYR A 570 19.59 -7.43 -6.49
CA TYR A 570 20.66 -7.83 -5.57
C TYR A 570 22.06 -7.49 -6.08
N ALA A 571 22.20 -6.85 -7.26
CA ALA A 571 23.49 -6.67 -7.94
C ALA A 571 24.55 -5.92 -7.11
N ASN A 572 24.14 -5.09 -6.16
CA ASN A 572 25.03 -4.33 -5.27
C ASN A 572 25.12 -4.91 -3.83
N GLN A 573 24.44 -6.02 -3.54
CA GLN A 573 24.49 -6.65 -2.22
C GLN A 573 25.61 -7.69 -2.17
N VAL A 574 26.56 -7.47 -1.26
CA VAL A 574 27.74 -8.35 -1.08
C VAL A 574 27.47 -9.45 -0.05
N TYR A 575 26.63 -9.15 0.95
CA TYR A 575 26.30 -10.04 2.07
C TYR A 575 24.78 -10.20 2.19
N PHE A 576 24.34 -11.43 2.46
CA PHE A 576 22.96 -11.80 2.72
C PHE A 576 22.84 -12.34 4.14
N TYR A 577 21.89 -11.84 4.91
CA TYR A 577 21.70 -12.29 6.29
C TYR A 577 21.21 -13.74 6.31
N HIS A 578 21.52 -14.44 7.41
CA HIS A 578 20.97 -15.76 7.63
C HIS A 578 19.43 -15.70 7.62
N GLY A 579 18.80 -16.55 6.81
CA GLY A 579 17.35 -16.58 6.63
C GLY A 579 16.85 -15.78 5.42
N ASP A 580 17.68 -14.91 4.83
CA ASP A 580 17.31 -14.16 3.62
C ASP A 580 17.11 -15.09 2.43
N TYR A 581 16.11 -14.79 1.61
CA TYR A 581 15.90 -15.45 0.32
C TYR A 581 16.59 -14.66 -0.79
N VAL A 582 17.43 -15.35 -1.55
CA VAL A 582 18.20 -14.82 -2.67
C VAL A 582 17.65 -15.40 -3.97
N GLY A 583 17.27 -14.51 -4.87
CA GLY A 583 16.66 -14.86 -6.16
C GLY A 583 17.70 -15.12 -7.24
N PHE A 584 17.56 -16.24 -7.96
CA PHE A 584 18.40 -16.61 -9.10
C PHE A 584 17.54 -16.95 -10.32
N TYR A 585 18.00 -16.56 -11.51
CA TYR A 585 17.45 -16.97 -12.79
C TYR A 585 18.38 -17.91 -13.52
N CYS A 586 17.83 -18.81 -14.34
CA CYS A 586 18.67 -19.52 -15.31
C CYS A 586 19.19 -18.55 -16.40
N LYS A 587 20.40 -18.79 -16.88
CA LYS A 587 20.93 -18.14 -18.09
C LYS A 587 20.06 -18.47 -19.31
N GLN A 588 20.17 -17.65 -20.35
CA GLN A 588 19.40 -17.79 -21.57
C GLN A 588 19.50 -19.22 -22.13
N ASN A 589 18.36 -19.80 -22.55
CA ASN A 589 18.22 -21.18 -23.05
C ASN A 589 18.45 -22.33 -22.03
N HIS A 590 18.57 -22.01 -20.74
CA HIS A 590 18.68 -23.00 -19.66
C HIS A 590 17.43 -23.01 -18.76
N PHE A 591 17.12 -24.16 -18.17
CA PHE A 591 15.96 -24.37 -17.28
C PHE A 591 16.37 -25.17 -16.04
N GLY A 592 15.62 -25.03 -14.95
CA GLY A 592 15.85 -25.80 -13.73
C GLY A 592 15.85 -27.30 -13.97
N ALA A 593 16.95 -27.96 -13.60
CA ALA A 593 17.11 -29.40 -13.77
C ALA A 593 16.00 -30.23 -13.09
N GLU A 594 15.42 -29.71 -11.99
CA GLU A 594 14.46 -30.44 -11.16
C GLU A 594 13.00 -29.99 -11.34
N SER A 595 12.76 -28.73 -11.71
CA SER A 595 11.42 -28.11 -11.66
C SER A 595 10.93 -27.53 -12.99
N GLY A 596 11.78 -27.41 -14.01
CA GLY A 596 11.43 -26.79 -15.29
C GLY A 596 11.15 -25.27 -15.22
N THR A 597 11.26 -24.67 -14.02
CA THR A 597 11.12 -23.23 -13.78
C THR A 597 12.41 -22.48 -14.12
N THR A 598 12.29 -21.18 -14.38
CA THR A 598 13.43 -20.31 -14.72
C THR A 598 13.84 -19.37 -13.60
N LEU A 599 13.06 -19.29 -12.51
CA LEU A 599 13.31 -18.49 -11.30
C LEU A 599 13.36 -19.41 -10.08
N PHE A 600 14.32 -19.13 -9.19
CA PHE A 600 14.55 -19.84 -7.93
C PHE A 600 14.75 -18.83 -6.81
N GLN A 601 14.29 -19.18 -5.62
CA GLN A 601 14.62 -18.47 -4.39
C GLN A 601 15.34 -19.43 -3.46
N VAL A 602 16.56 -19.06 -3.06
CA VAL A 602 17.42 -19.86 -2.19
C VAL A 602 17.61 -19.13 -0.88
N GLN A 603 17.38 -19.82 0.22
CA GLN A 603 17.58 -19.24 1.54
C GLN A 603 19.07 -19.31 1.95
N CYS A 604 19.61 -18.22 2.47
CA CYS A 604 20.93 -18.18 3.10
C CYS A 604 20.92 -18.97 4.41
N LYS A 605 21.70 -20.06 4.48
CA LYS A 605 21.78 -20.94 5.65
C LYS A 605 23.20 -21.02 6.17
N ARG A 606 23.45 -20.46 7.35
CA ARG A 606 24.76 -20.51 8.05
C ARG A 606 25.95 -20.15 7.14
N GLY A 607 25.88 -18.98 6.49
CA GLY A 607 26.92 -18.52 5.57
C GLY A 607 26.96 -19.22 4.20
N GLN A 608 26.11 -20.21 3.95
CA GLN A 608 26.10 -20.97 2.70
C GLN A 608 24.82 -20.72 1.86
N LEU A 609 25.02 -20.55 0.56
CA LEU A 609 23.96 -20.49 -0.46
C LEU A 609 24.05 -21.73 -1.37
N THR A 610 22.95 -22.46 -1.47
CA THR A 610 22.85 -23.64 -2.34
C THR A 610 22.36 -23.20 -3.72
N TYR A 611 23.27 -23.11 -4.69
CA TYR A 611 22.92 -22.59 -6.02
C TYR A 611 22.02 -23.57 -6.79
N PRO A 612 20.94 -23.09 -7.43
CA PRO A 612 20.09 -23.93 -8.25
C PRO A 612 20.82 -24.27 -9.55
N ARG A 613 20.61 -25.49 -10.06
CA ARG A 613 21.28 -25.97 -11.26
C ARG A 613 20.39 -25.85 -12.49
N CYS A 614 20.87 -25.12 -13.50
CA CYS A 614 20.18 -24.97 -14.77
C CYS A 614 20.85 -25.78 -15.89
N VAL A 615 20.04 -26.51 -16.66
CA VAL A 615 20.46 -27.37 -17.78
C VAL A 615 19.94 -26.83 -19.11
N GLU A 616 20.70 -27.05 -20.17
CA GLU A 616 20.35 -26.63 -21.52
C GLU A 616 19.23 -27.50 -22.10
N ARG A 617 18.31 -26.90 -22.86
CA ARG A 617 17.20 -27.61 -23.50
C ARG A 617 17.75 -28.54 -24.60
N GLY A 618 17.66 -29.85 -24.40
CA GLY A 618 17.95 -30.83 -25.46
C GLY A 618 17.06 -30.59 -26.68
N LYS A 619 17.65 -30.62 -27.88
CA LYS A 619 16.95 -30.52 -29.16
C LYS A 619 15.96 -31.65 -29.38
#